data_AF-A0A646HIZ6-F1
#
_entry.id   AF-A0A646HIZ6-F1
#
_cell.length_a   1.000
_cell.length_b   1.000
_cell.length_c   1.000
_cell.angle_alpha   90.00
_cell.angle_beta   90.00
_cell.angle_gamma   90.00
#
_symmetry.space_group_name_H-M   'P 1'
#
loop_
_entity.id
_entity.type
_entity.pdbx_description
1 polymer ?
#
loop_
_entity_poly.entity_id
_entity_poly.type
_entity_poly.pdbx_seq_one_letter_code
_entity_poly.pdbx_strand_id
1 'polypeptide(L)'
;MKQKEIIWKEISILNCSANAYPSGKPYKKQMLQGKVFPTTKEQAIAFVSMGCLLGILNSEDVKVVEKVLNKHGLKGEYKYVCCKQYVKLINNSMLDISLKKEYGF
;
A
#
# COMPACT_ATOMS: atom_id res chain seq x y z
N MET A 1 10.13 14.86 -15.63
CA MET A 1 8.69 14.51 -15.72
C MET A 1 8.02 14.88 -14.40
N LYS A 2 6.91 15.64 -14.41
CA LYS A 2 6.16 15.98 -13.18
C LYS A 2 5.47 14.72 -12.64
N GLN A 3 5.59 14.46 -11.34
CA GLN A 3 4.86 13.38 -10.66
C GLN A 3 3.36 13.58 -10.90
N LYS A 4 2.72 12.61 -11.55
CA LYS A 4 1.27 12.60 -11.71
C LYS A 4 0.64 12.41 -10.33
N GLU A 5 -0.22 13.34 -9.93
CA GLU A 5 -1.03 13.19 -8.72
C GLU A 5 -1.89 11.93 -8.82
N ILE A 6 -2.22 11.35 -7.67
CA ILE A 6 -2.98 10.11 -7.63
C ILE A 6 -4.43 10.38 -8.07
N ILE A 7 -4.90 9.61 -9.04
CA ILE A 7 -6.30 9.59 -9.47
C ILE A 7 -7.01 8.51 -8.65
N TRP A 8 -7.82 8.92 -7.67
CA TRP A 8 -8.51 8.02 -6.74
C TRP A 8 -9.93 7.67 -7.20
N LYS A 9 -10.38 6.45 -6.89
CA LYS A 9 -11.79 6.04 -6.94
C LYS A 9 -12.28 5.84 -5.51
N GLU A 10 -13.24 6.66 -5.10
CA GLU A 10 -14.07 6.66 -3.88
C GLU A 10 -13.41 6.38 -2.53
N ILE A 11 -13.91 7.07 -1.51
CA ILE A 11 -13.49 6.95 -0.12
C ILE A 11 -13.83 5.52 0.35
N SER A 12 -12.85 4.76 0.81
CA SER A 12 -13.10 3.48 1.50
C SER A 12 -14.07 3.72 2.65
N ILE A 13 -15.11 2.90 2.71
CA ILE A 13 -16.12 2.91 3.77
C ILE A 13 -15.56 2.39 5.11
N LEU A 14 -14.33 1.87 5.12
CA LEU A 14 -13.67 1.34 6.31
C LEU A 14 -12.67 2.33 6.90
N ASN A 15 -12.73 2.48 8.22
CA ASN A 15 -11.74 3.24 8.97
C ASN A 15 -10.32 2.72 8.72
N CYS A 16 -9.34 3.64 8.75
CA CYS A 16 -7.92 3.34 8.58
C CYS A 16 -7.53 2.73 7.22
N SER A 17 -8.25 3.04 6.14
CA SER A 17 -7.89 2.52 4.81
C SER A 17 -6.63 3.17 4.25
N ALA A 18 -5.76 2.33 3.69
CA ALA A 18 -4.62 2.75 2.91
C ALA A 18 -4.95 3.09 1.43
N ASN A 19 -6.24 3.00 1.07
CA ASN A 19 -6.75 3.14 -0.30
C ASN A 19 -7.62 4.39 -0.52
N ALA A 20 -7.89 5.18 0.53
CA ALA A 20 -8.84 6.29 0.49
C ALA A 20 -8.16 7.65 0.74
N TYR A 21 -8.11 8.52 -0.27
CA TYR A 21 -7.44 9.82 -0.14
C TYR A 21 -8.16 10.97 -0.85
N PRO A 22 -8.17 12.16 -0.22
CA PRO A 22 -8.64 13.36 -0.88
C PRO A 22 -7.66 13.78 -1.99
N SER A 23 -8.21 14.12 -3.15
CA SER A 23 -7.48 14.69 -4.28
C SER A 23 -6.66 15.92 -3.87
N GLY A 24 -5.50 16.13 -4.50
CA GLY A 24 -4.62 17.29 -4.29
C GLY A 24 -3.72 17.24 -3.04
N LYS A 25 -3.71 16.14 -2.25
CA LYS A 25 -2.74 15.98 -1.15
C LYS A 25 -1.45 15.28 -1.61
N PRO A 26 -0.26 15.72 -1.14
CA PRO A 26 1.01 15.12 -1.53
C PRO A 26 1.15 13.70 -0.97
N TYR A 27 1.27 12.73 -1.87
CA TYR A 27 1.23 11.31 -1.54
C TYR A 27 2.42 10.81 -0.71
N LYS A 28 3.62 11.39 -0.89
CA LYS A 28 4.83 10.98 -0.16
C LYS A 28 4.68 11.09 1.36
N LYS A 29 4.06 12.18 1.84
CA LYS A 29 3.80 12.37 3.28
C LYS A 29 2.83 11.32 3.82
N GLN A 30 1.89 10.87 3.01
CA GLN A 30 0.92 9.84 3.41
C GLN A 30 1.54 8.43 3.36
N MET A 31 2.42 8.16 2.38
CA MET A 31 3.22 6.93 2.35
C MET A 31 4.08 6.79 3.59
N LEU A 32 4.74 7.86 4.04
CA LEU A 32 5.51 7.85 5.31
C LEU A 32 4.64 7.56 6.54
N GLN A 33 3.36 7.89 6.49
CA GLN A 33 2.41 7.56 7.57
C GLN A 33 1.86 6.13 7.46
N GLY A 34 2.28 5.36 6.46
CA GLY A 34 1.83 4.00 6.24
C GLY A 34 0.45 3.88 5.62
N LYS A 35 -0.04 4.97 5.01
CA LYS A 35 -1.46 5.05 4.63
C LYS A 35 -1.69 5.07 3.12
N VAL A 36 -0.70 5.04 2.25
CA VAL A 36 -0.95 5.05 0.79
C VAL A 36 -0.33 3.84 0.14
N PHE A 37 -1.17 3.07 -0.55
CA PHE A 37 -0.69 2.04 -1.47
C PHE A 37 -0.34 2.67 -2.84
N PRO A 38 0.80 2.32 -3.45
CA PRO A 38 1.18 2.87 -4.75
C PRO A 38 0.28 2.35 -5.87
N THR A 39 -0.11 3.23 -6.80
CA THR A 39 -0.91 2.86 -7.98
C THR A 39 -0.19 3.12 -9.30
N THR A 40 0.86 3.95 -9.29
CA THR A 40 1.73 4.21 -10.46
C THR A 40 3.17 3.74 -10.21
N LYS A 41 3.95 3.61 -11.29
CA LYS A 41 5.37 3.22 -11.22
C LYS A 41 6.20 4.18 -10.37
N GLU A 42 6.01 5.49 -10.51
CA GLU A 42 6.76 6.50 -9.75
C GLU A 42 6.43 6.45 -8.25
N GLN A 43 5.17 6.11 -7.94
CA GLN A 43 4.73 5.90 -6.57
C GLN A 43 5.31 4.62 -6.00
N ALA A 44 5.32 3.52 -6.78
CA ALA A 44 5.92 2.27 -6.36
C ALA A 44 7.42 2.43 -6.08
N ILE A 45 8.16 3.14 -6.92
CA ILE A 45 9.57 3.47 -6.69
C ILE A 45 9.74 4.26 -5.39
N ALA A 46 8.93 5.31 -5.17
CA ALA A 46 9.00 6.10 -3.95
C ALA A 46 8.60 5.30 -2.70
N PHE A 47 7.62 4.41 -2.82
CA PHE A 47 7.13 3.57 -1.74
C PHE A 47 8.17 2.52 -1.34
N VAL A 48 8.79 1.87 -2.33
CA VAL A 48 9.91 0.96 -2.15
C VAL A 48 11.11 1.65 -1.52
N SER A 49 11.49 2.84 -1.99
CA SER A 49 12.64 3.56 -1.43
C SER A 49 12.41 4.04 0.01
N MET A 50 11.15 4.18 0.42
CA MET A 50 10.76 4.46 1.81
C MET A 50 10.69 3.19 2.68
N GLY A 51 10.89 1.99 2.12
CA GLY A 51 10.88 0.72 2.85
C GLY A 51 9.51 0.05 2.91
N CYS A 52 8.62 0.30 1.95
CA CYS A 52 7.27 -0.26 1.89
C CYS A 52 6.48 -0.07 3.19
N LEU A 53 6.53 1.14 3.75
CA LEU A 53 5.87 1.45 5.01
C LEU A 53 4.35 1.30 4.85
N LEU A 54 3.80 0.23 5.43
CA LEU A 54 2.37 0.05 5.64
C LEU A 54 2.06 0.20 7.12
N GLY A 55 1.00 0.96 7.40
CA GLY A 55 0.48 1.15 8.73
C GLY A 55 -0.36 -0.05 9.16
N ILE A 56 -1.42 0.25 9.90
CA ILE A 56 -2.45 -0.72 10.22
C ILE A 56 -3.36 -0.86 9.00
N LEU A 57 -3.67 -2.10 8.63
CA LEU A 57 -4.45 -2.46 7.45
C LEU A 57 -5.83 -2.98 7.88
N ASN A 58 -6.86 -2.53 7.19
CA ASN A 58 -8.19 -3.13 7.26
C ASN A 58 -8.33 -4.28 6.22
N SER A 59 -9.50 -4.93 6.19
CA SER A 59 -9.74 -6.07 5.31
C SER A 59 -9.70 -5.73 3.82
N GLU A 60 -10.02 -4.50 3.42
CA GLU A 60 -9.91 -4.04 2.02
C GLU A 60 -8.45 -3.82 1.64
N ASP A 61 -7.65 -3.22 2.53
CA ASP A 61 -6.24 -3.00 2.29
C ASP A 61 -5.48 -4.33 2.15
N VAL A 62 -5.83 -5.32 2.98
CA VAL A 62 -5.27 -6.68 2.87
C VAL A 62 -5.58 -7.29 1.49
N LYS A 63 -6.81 -7.14 0.97
CA LYS A 63 -7.17 -7.65 -0.36
C LYS A 63 -6.31 -7.02 -1.46
N VAL A 64 -6.01 -5.72 -1.37
CA VAL A 64 -5.15 -5.04 -2.35
C VAL A 64 -3.72 -5.56 -2.29
N VAL A 65 -3.15 -5.66 -1.08
CA VAL A 65 -1.80 -6.20 -0.88
C VAL A 65 -1.70 -7.64 -1.39
N GLU A 66 -2.64 -8.50 -0.99
CA GLU A 66 -2.70 -9.90 -1.42
C GLU A 66 -2.87 -10.04 -2.92
N LYS A 67 -3.65 -9.16 -3.57
CA LYS A 67 -3.82 -9.21 -5.03
C LYS A 67 -2.49 -9.01 -5.76
N VAL A 68 -1.67 -8.07 -5.30
CA VAL A 68 -0.35 -7.81 -5.90
C VAL A 68 0.61 -8.95 -5.59
N LEU A 69 0.65 -9.43 -4.35
CA LEU A 69 1.53 -10.53 -3.95
C LEU A 69 1.21 -11.82 -4.71
N ASN A 70 -0.06 -12.23 -4.73
CA ASN A 70 -0.49 -13.49 -5.34
C ASN A 70 -0.26 -13.50 -6.86
N LYS A 71 -0.39 -12.34 -7.53
CA LYS A 71 -0.07 -12.22 -8.97
C LYS A 71 1.38 -12.64 -9.29
N HIS A 72 2.29 -12.48 -8.33
CA HIS A 72 3.71 -12.83 -8.46
C HIS A 72 4.10 -14.10 -7.69
N GLY A 73 3.13 -14.89 -7.25
CA GLY A 73 3.35 -16.14 -6.50
C GLY A 73 3.84 -15.94 -5.07
N LEU A 74 3.61 -14.76 -4.49
CA LEU A 74 4.01 -14.39 -3.13
C LEU A 74 2.77 -14.30 -2.23
N LYS A 75 2.97 -14.32 -0.91
CA LYS A 75 1.90 -14.22 0.09
C LYS A 75 2.29 -13.31 1.24
N GLY A 76 1.33 -12.55 1.76
CA GLY A 76 1.51 -11.68 2.91
C GLY A 76 1.42 -12.45 4.21
N GLU A 77 2.27 -12.08 5.16
CA GLU A 77 2.23 -12.54 6.55
C GLU A 77 1.75 -11.39 7.43
N TYR A 78 0.69 -11.63 8.19
CA TYR A 78 -0.02 -10.59 8.91
C TYR A 78 -0.08 -10.87 10.41
N LYS A 79 0.11 -9.83 11.22
CA LYS A 79 -0.12 -9.86 12.67
C LYS A 79 -1.36 -9.05 13.03
N TYR A 80 -2.28 -9.66 13.77
CA TYR A 80 -3.42 -8.94 14.35
C TYR A 80 -2.97 -7.86 15.34
N VAL A 81 -3.65 -6.72 15.27
CA VAL A 81 -3.50 -5.59 16.19
C VAL A 81 -4.88 -5.07 16.59
N CYS A 82 -4.94 -4.23 17.65
CA CYS A 82 -6.17 -3.59 18.12
C CYS A 82 -7.35 -4.57 18.26
N CYS A 83 -7.24 -5.50 19.21
CA CYS A 83 -8.30 -6.47 19.50
C CYS A 83 -8.76 -7.31 18.28
N LYS A 84 -7.83 -7.67 17.38
CA LYS A 84 -8.07 -8.46 16.15
C LYS A 84 -8.92 -7.78 15.08
N GLN A 85 -9.16 -6.47 15.19
CA GLN A 85 -9.92 -5.73 14.18
C GLN A 85 -9.08 -5.37 12.94
N TYR A 86 -7.77 -5.23 13.11
CA TYR A 86 -6.86 -4.85 12.04
C TYR A 86 -5.60 -5.70 12.02
N VAL A 87 -4.80 -5.57 10.97
CA VAL A 87 -3.54 -6.29 10.84
C VAL A 87 -2.38 -5.39 10.45
N LYS A 88 -1.15 -5.84 10.69
CA LYS A 88 0.08 -5.28 10.11
C LYS A 88 0.78 -6.34 9.26
N LEU A 89 1.26 -5.94 8.09
CA LEU A 89 2.12 -6.78 7.26
C LEU A 89 3.50 -6.90 7.91
N ILE A 90 3.96 -8.13 8.12
CA ILE A 90 5.24 -8.44 8.78
C ILE A 90 6.34 -8.61 7.73
N ASN A 91 6.03 -9.29 6.62
CA ASN A 91 6.99 -9.61 5.56
C ASN A 91 6.98 -8.55 4.45
N ASN A 92 7.21 -7.27 4.80
CA ASN A 92 7.22 -6.15 3.85
C ASN A 92 8.22 -6.33 2.69
N SER A 93 9.26 -7.16 2.86
CA SER A 93 10.18 -7.54 1.78
C SER A 93 9.48 -8.27 0.62
N MET A 94 8.42 -9.05 0.87
CA MET A 94 7.66 -9.70 -0.20
C MET A 94 6.87 -8.69 -1.02
N LEU A 95 6.38 -7.63 -0.37
CA LEU A 95 5.71 -6.52 -1.04
C LEU A 95 6.70 -5.68 -1.86
N ASP A 96 7.91 -5.46 -1.37
CA ASP A 96 8.97 -4.82 -2.15
C ASP A 96 9.26 -5.59 -3.45
N ILE A 97 9.47 -6.91 -3.35
CA ILE A 97 9.74 -7.77 -4.51
C ILE A 97 8.57 -7.77 -5.49
N SER A 98 7.33 -7.86 -5.00
CA SER A 98 6.16 -7.88 -5.87
C SER A 98 5.95 -6.56 -6.60
N LEU A 99 6.21 -5.41 -5.96
CA LEU A 99 6.09 -4.09 -6.58
C LEU A 99 7.16 -3.85 -7.66
N LYS A 100 8.40 -4.28 -7.41
CA LYS A 100 9.47 -4.24 -8.42
C LYS A 100 9.12 -5.06 -9.66
N LYS A 101 8.56 -6.26 -9.46
CA LYS A 101 8.06 -7.11 -10.55
C LYS A 101 6.85 -6.51 -11.27
N GLU A 102 5.89 -5.95 -10.53
CA GLU A 102 4.65 -5.38 -11.09
C GLU A 102 4.90 -4.18 -12.00
N TYR A 103 5.84 -3.31 -11.61
CA TYR A 103 6.10 -2.04 -12.30
C TYR A 103 7.42 -2.03 -13.10
N GLY A 104 8.20 -3.11 -13.03
CA GLY A 104 9.44 -3.31 -13.78
C GLY A 104 10.51 -2.27 -13.47
N PHE A 105 10.95 -2.20 -12.21
CA PHE A 105 12.06 -1.35 -11.77
C PHE A 105 12.93 -2.03 -10.70
#